data_AF-A0A6G3XG15-F1
#
_entry.id   AF-A0A6G3XG15-F1
#
_cell.length_a   1.000
_cell.length_b   1.000
_cell.length_c   1.000
_cell.angle_alpha   90.00
_cell.angle_beta   90.00
_cell.angle_gamma   90.00
#
_symmetry.space_group_name_H-M   'P 1'
#
loop_
_entity.id
_entity.type
_entity.pdbx_description
1 polymer ?
#
loop_
_entity_poly.entity_id
_entity_poly.type
_entity_poly.pdbx_seq_one_letter_code
_entity_poly.pdbx_strand_id
1 'polypeptide(L)'
;ETATLRQIEKAYQVAERWHRGQKRKSGDPYITHPLAVTTILAELGMDPATLMAGLLHDTVEDTEYGLDTLRRDFGDQVALLV
;
A
#
# COMPACT_ATOMS: atom_id res chain seq x y z
N GLU A 1 -8.44 -5.10 17.67
CA GLU A 1 -7.48 -4.00 17.45
C GLU A 1 -6.10 -4.44 16.93
N THR A 2 -5.41 -5.43 17.51
CA THR A 2 -4.06 -5.84 17.02
C THR A 2 -4.03 -6.53 15.66
N ALA A 3 -5.11 -7.18 15.23
CA ALA A 3 -5.15 -7.84 13.92
C ALA A 3 -5.11 -6.85 12.75
N THR A 4 -5.82 -5.72 12.87
CA THR A 4 -5.90 -4.67 11.85
C THR A 4 -4.55 -3.97 11.65
N LEU A 5 -3.88 -3.59 12.74
CA LEU A 5 -2.53 -3.02 12.69
C LEU A 5 -1.54 -3.95 11.97
N ARG A 6 -1.61 -5.26 12.22
CA ARG A 6 -0.78 -6.25 11.50
C ARG A 6 -1.06 -6.32 10.00
N GLN A 7 -2.31 -6.10 9.57
CA GLN A 7 -2.63 -6.08 8.14
C GLN A 7 -2.10 -4.81 7.46
N ILE A 8 -2.18 -3.65 8.12
CA ILE A 8 -1.59 -2.40 7.63
C ILE A 8 -0.06 -2.53 7.56
N GLU A 9 0.57 -3.10 8.59
CA GLU A 9 2.01 -3.36 8.59
C GLU A 9 2.40 -4.31 7.46
N LYS A 10 1.63 -5.38 7.21
CA LYS A 10 1.83 -6.27 6.07
C LYS A 10 1.74 -5.51 4.74
N ALA A 11 0.75 -4.63 4.56
CA ALA A 11 0.61 -3.82 3.36
C ALA A 11 1.84 -2.92 3.14
N TYR A 12 2.35 -2.28 4.20
CA TYR A 12 3.58 -1.51 4.15
C TYR A 12 4.78 -2.37 3.73
N GLN A 13 4.98 -3.55 4.33
CA GLN A 13 6.09 -4.44 3.99
C GLN A 13 6.03 -4.93 2.54
N VAL A 14 4.82 -5.17 2.01
CA VAL A 14 4.61 -5.54 0.61
C VAL A 14 4.96 -4.37 -0.31
N ALA A 15 4.45 -3.17 -0.04
CA ALA A 15 4.75 -1.98 -0.81
C ALA A 15 6.27 -1.65 -0.79
N GLU A 16 6.90 -1.68 0.38
CA GLU A 16 8.34 -1.42 0.54
C GLU A 16 9.20 -2.42 -0.25
N ARG A 17 8.79 -3.69 -0.27
CA ARG A 17 9.46 -4.74 -1.03
C ARG A 17 9.34 -4.52 -2.53
N TRP A 18 8.13 -4.29 -3.03
CA TRP A 18 7.88 -4.19 -4.47
C TRP A 18 8.42 -2.89 -5.08
N HIS A 19 8.43 -1.81 -4.30
CA HIS A 19 9.05 -0.54 -4.71
C HIS A 19 10.54 -0.45 -4.34
N ARG A 20 11.17 -1.53 -3.85
CA ARG A 20 12.59 -1.52 -3.47
C ARG A 20 13.46 -1.21 -4.68
N GLY A 21 14.33 -0.20 -4.54
CA GLY A 21 15.22 0.25 -5.62
C GLY A 21 14.56 1.25 -6.58
N GLN A 22 13.24 1.39 -6.56
CA GLN A 22 12.55 2.47 -7.28
C GLN A 22 12.77 3.81 -6.57
N LYS A 23 12.84 4.88 -7.36
CA LYS A 23 13.05 6.24 -6.88
C LYS A 23 12.00 7.18 -7.44
N ARG A 24 11.61 8.17 -6.63
CA ARG A 24 10.83 9.32 -7.09
C ARG A 24 11.70 10.22 -7.96
N LYS A 25 11.06 11.14 -8.70
CA LYS A 25 11.77 12.19 -9.46
C LYS A 25 12.68 13.06 -8.58
N SER A 26 12.39 13.17 -7.29
CA SER A 26 13.23 13.87 -6.30
C SER A 26 14.52 13.11 -5.96
N GLY A 27 14.61 11.81 -6.26
CA GLY A 27 15.71 10.92 -5.88
C GLY A 27 15.45 10.08 -4.62
N ASP A 28 14.38 10.37 -3.87
CA ASP A 28 13.99 9.63 -2.68
C ASP A 28 13.47 8.21 -3.02
N PRO A 29 13.57 7.24 -2.10
CA PRO A 29 12.94 5.92 -2.27
C PRO A 29 11.44 6.05 -2.56
N TYR A 30 10.94 5.28 -3.54
CA TYR A 30 9.54 5.43 -3.99
C TYR A 30 8.51 5.16 -2.89
N ILE A 31 8.80 4.26 -1.94
CA ILE A 31 7.94 3.96 -0.78
C ILE A 31 7.52 5.20 0.05
N THR A 32 8.28 6.29 -0.02
CA THR A 32 7.93 7.56 0.62
C THR A 32 6.62 8.16 0.08
N HIS A 33 6.26 7.91 -1.17
CA HIS A 33 5.02 8.39 -1.77
C HIS A 33 3.78 7.65 -1.23
N PRO A 34 3.66 6.31 -1.30
CA PRO A 34 2.53 5.60 -0.70
C PRO A 34 2.38 5.84 0.80
N LEU A 35 3.50 5.99 1.54
CA LEU A 35 3.48 6.38 2.95
C LEU A 35 2.83 7.75 3.15
N ALA A 36 3.24 8.77 2.40
CA ALA A 36 2.68 10.12 2.53
C ALA A 36 1.17 10.16 2.24
N VAL A 37 0.73 9.47 1.17
CA VAL A 37 -0.70 9.32 0.85
C VAL A 37 -1.45 8.65 2.00
N THR A 38 -0.92 7.55 2.53
CA THR A 38 -1.54 6.80 3.63
C THR A 38 -1.60 7.61 4.92
N THR A 39 -0.58 8.41 5.22
CA THR A 39 -0.59 9.33 6.36
C THR A 39 -1.74 10.33 6.26
N ILE A 40 -1.95 10.94 5.09
CA ILE A 40 -3.08 11.86 4.87
C ILE A 40 -4.42 11.14 5.09
N LEU A 41 -4.57 9.93 4.54
CA LEU A 41 -5.80 9.13 4.72
C LEU A 41 -6.04 8.78 6.19
N ALA A 42 -4.98 8.47 6.95
CA ALA A 42 -5.08 8.18 8.37
C ALA A 42 -5.48 9.43 9.18
N GLU A 43 -4.93 10.60 8.84
CA GLU A 43 -5.30 11.89 9.46
C GLU A 43 -6.76 12.26 9.19
N LEU A 44 -7.30 11.89 8.03
CA LEU A 44 -8.71 12.04 7.69
C LEU A 44 -9.62 11.01 8.38
N GLY A 45 -9.06 10.05 9.13
CA GLY A 45 -9.81 9.01 9.83
C GLY A 45 -10.39 7.94 8.91
N MET A 46 -9.75 7.70 7.75
CA MET A 46 -10.19 6.68 6.80
C MET A 46 -10.06 5.27 7.38
N ASP A 47 -10.87 4.36 6.86
CA ASP A 47 -10.94 2.98 7.35
C ASP A 47 -9.67 2.17 7.00
N PRO A 48 -9.40 1.06 7.72
CA PRO A 48 -8.19 0.27 7.49
C PRO A 48 -8.03 -0.26 6.06
N ALA A 49 -9.14 -0.57 5.38
CA ALA A 49 -9.10 -1.02 3.99
C ALA A 49 -8.57 0.07 3.07
N THR A 50 -9.02 1.32 3.25
CA THR A 50 -8.49 2.48 2.53
C THR A 50 -7.02 2.74 2.84
N LEU A 51 -6.59 2.57 4.10
CA LEU A 51 -5.17 2.73 4.44
C LEU A 51 -4.28 1.67 3.77
N MET A 52 -4.72 0.41 3.75
CA MET A 52 -4.02 -0.65 3.03
C MET A 52 -3.97 -0.39 1.53
N ALA A 53 -5.08 0.07 0.93
CA ALA A 53 -5.11 0.46 -0.48
C ALA A 53 -4.17 1.63 -0.78
N GLY A 54 -4.12 2.66 0.08
CA GLY A 54 -3.18 3.78 -0.06
C GLY A 54 -1.71 3.33 -0.08
N LEU A 55 -1.35 2.33 0.71
CA LEU A 55 0.00 1.75 0.71
C LEU A 55 0.29 0.96 -0.57
N LEU A 56 -0.72 0.33 -1.16
CA LEU A 56 -0.57 -0.64 -2.26
C LEU A 56 -0.93 -0.08 -3.64
N HIS A 57 -1.49 1.14 -3.75
CA HIS A 57 -2.12 1.63 -4.98
C HIS A 57 -1.22 1.57 -6.22
N ASP A 58 0.06 1.92 -6.09
CA ASP A 58 1.00 1.90 -7.21
C ASP A 58 1.65 0.52 -7.43
N THR A 59 1.43 -0.45 -6.54
CA THR A 59 2.12 -1.76 -6.66
C THR A 59 1.66 -2.55 -7.88
N VAL A 60 0.39 -2.44 -8.27
CA VAL A 60 -0.17 -3.14 -9.43
C VAL A 60 0.24 -2.46 -10.75
N GLU A 61 0.37 -1.13 -10.75
CA GLU A 61 0.74 -0.36 -11.95
C GLU A 61 2.25 -0.39 -12.22
N ASP A 62 3.07 -0.21 -11.18
CA ASP A 62 4.51 0.05 -11.33
C ASP A 62 5.42 -1.17 -11.07
N THR A 63 4.83 -2.33 -10.77
CA THR A 63 5.59 -3.53 -10.37
C THR A 63 4.97 -4.82 -10.93
N GLU A 64 5.61 -5.98 -10.71
CA GLU A 64 5.06 -7.28 -11.10
C GLU A 64 4.00 -7.82 -10.10
N TYR A 65 3.66 -7.05 -9.06
CA TYR A 65 2.63 -7.41 -8.09
C TYR A 65 1.23 -7.31 -8.70
N GLY A 66 0.77 -8.40 -9.34
CA GLY A 66 -0.53 -8.40 -10.02
C GLY A 66 -1.75 -8.35 -9.10
N LEU A 67 -2.86 -7.86 -9.65
CA LEU A 67 -4.16 -7.70 -8.97
C LEU A 67 -4.68 -9.00 -8.31
N ASP A 68 -4.48 -10.16 -8.94
CA ASP A 68 -4.90 -11.45 -8.37
C ASP A 68 -4.10 -11.81 -7.11
N THR A 69 -2.82 -11.45 -7.07
CA THR A 69 -1.96 -11.63 -5.89
C THR A 69 -2.41 -10.71 -4.77
N LEU A 70 -2.68 -9.44 -5.09
CA LEU A 70 -3.21 -8.46 -4.15
C LEU A 70 -4.53 -8.92 -3.54
N ARG A 71 -5.48 -9.37 -4.38
CA ARG A 71 -6.76 -9.93 -3.95
C ARG A 71 -6.58 -11.12 -3.01
N ARG A 72 -5.65 -12.04 -3.32
CA ARG A 72 -5.36 -13.18 -2.43
C ARG A 72 -4.77 -12.75 -1.10
N ASP A 73 -3.89 -11.76 -1.11
CA ASP A 73 -3.12 -11.36 0.08
C ASP A 73 -3.90 -10.43 1.03
N PHE A 74 -4.83 -9.62 0.50
CA PHE A 74 -5.54 -8.55 1.23
C PHE A 74 -7.07 -8.57 1.07
N GLY A 75 -7.62 -9.41 0.19
CA GLY A 75 -9.05 -9.59 -0.03
C GLY A 75 -9.65 -8.64 -1.07
N ASP A 76 -10.89 -8.92 -1.46
CA ASP A 76 -11.60 -8.22 -2.53
C ASP A 76 -11.82 -6.73 -2.24
N GLN A 77 -12.03 -6.36 -0.97
CA GLN A 77 -12.29 -4.96 -0.61
C GLN A 77 -11.08 -4.06 -0.91
N VAL A 78 -9.87 -4.51 -0.58
CA VAL A 78 -8.64 -3.75 -0.87
C VAL A 78 -8.35 -3.77 -2.37
N ALA A 79 -8.56 -4.91 -3.02
CA ALA A 79 -8.37 -5.05 -4.47
C ALA A 79 -9.35 -4.24 -5.32
N LEU A 80 -10.48 -3.83 -4.77
CA LEU A 80 -11.43 -2.93 -5.45
C LEU A 80 -10.96 -1.46 -5.41
N LEU A 81 -10.14 -1.09 -4.42
CA LEU A 81 -9.68 0.27 -4.19
C LEU A 81 -8.33 0.59 -4.87
N VAL A 82 -7.60 -0.45 -5.29
CA VAL A 82 -6.31 -0.38 -6.00
C VAL A 82 -6.55 -0.64 -7.48
#